data_AF-X1G105-F1
#
_entry.id   AF-X1G105-F1
#
_cell.length_a   1.000
_cell.length_b   1.000
_cell.length_c   1.000
_cell.angle_alpha   90.00
_cell.angle_beta   90.00
_cell.angle_gamma   90.00
#
_symmetry.space_group_name_H-M   'P 1'
#
loop_
_entity.id
_entity.type
_entity.pdbx_description
1 polymer ?
#
loop_
_entity_poly.entity_id
_entity_poly.type
_entity_poly.pdbx_seq_one_letter_code
_entity_poly.pdbx_strand_id
1 'polypeptide(L)'
;MTDQTQATLAQKTIGADKLVIGRGDREILRRLAGRIAELAARPIEDEKRDLWYRHNALEVTRPLIFCDPENGWNEIITNAQIECRGELAREWEMVLHKEIFWGESMGDDRVIEPYFDITYVYVESDWGMQETKVGGENGGSYTWDSPLKSYHDLRKLHFPRISVDYEATHNLLSLAKKILGDLLAVRFKERWWWSLGMTWTLVNLRGLQQIMFDIYDYPGEL
;
A
#
# COMPACT_ATOMS: atom_id res chain seq x y z
N MET A 1 6.56 -16.07 -2.25
CA MET A 1 6.61 -14.89 -1.36
C MET A 1 5.38 -14.06 -1.66
N THR A 2 4.64 -13.61 -0.65
CA THR A 2 3.64 -12.56 -0.85
C THR A 2 4.39 -11.30 -1.25
N ASP A 3 4.17 -10.80 -2.46
CA ASP A 3 4.79 -9.56 -2.93
C ASP A 3 4.25 -8.39 -2.09
N GLN A 4 5.14 -7.76 -1.32
CA GLN A 4 4.83 -6.67 -0.41
C GLN A 4 5.09 -5.29 -1.02
N THR A 5 5.36 -5.21 -2.33
CA THR A 5 5.55 -3.92 -2.98
C THR A 5 4.28 -3.08 -2.85
N GLN A 6 4.48 -1.78 -2.67
CA GLN A 6 3.37 -0.85 -2.53
C GLN A 6 2.43 -0.87 -3.74
N ALA A 7 2.98 -1.11 -4.94
CA ALA A 7 2.22 -1.30 -6.17
C ALA A 7 1.29 -2.53 -6.11
N THR A 8 1.79 -3.69 -5.68
CA THR A 8 0.96 -4.90 -5.54
C THR A 8 -0.08 -4.73 -4.44
N LEU A 9 0.29 -4.13 -3.31
CA LEU A 9 -0.65 -3.86 -2.22
C LEU A 9 -1.75 -2.87 -2.62
N ALA A 10 -1.50 -1.95 -3.56
CA ALA A 10 -2.48 -0.99 -4.04
C ALA A 10 -3.54 -1.63 -4.97
N GLN A 11 -3.18 -2.70 -5.69
CA GLN A 11 -4.03 -3.35 -6.69
C GLN A 11 -4.71 -4.64 -6.20
N LYS A 12 -4.36 -5.12 -5.01
CA LYS A 12 -4.89 -6.39 -4.50
C LYS A 12 -6.33 -6.25 -4.00
N THR A 13 -7.27 -6.86 -4.71
CA THR A 13 -8.66 -7.02 -4.24
C THR A 13 -8.83 -8.39 -3.58
N ILE A 14 -9.22 -8.42 -2.31
CA ILE A 14 -9.62 -9.66 -1.64
C ILE A 14 -11.07 -9.96 -2.00
N GLY A 15 -11.34 -11.15 -2.55
CA GLY A 15 -12.70 -11.61 -2.83
C GLY A 15 -13.55 -11.66 -1.57
N ALA A 16 -14.85 -11.36 -1.70
CA ALA A 16 -15.77 -11.29 -0.56
C ALA A 16 -15.85 -12.59 0.25
N ASP A 17 -15.64 -13.74 -0.40
CA ASP A 17 -15.59 -15.08 0.19
C ASP A 17 -14.41 -15.29 1.14
N LYS A 18 -13.38 -14.44 1.04
CA LYS A 18 -12.15 -14.50 1.84
C LYS A 18 -12.15 -13.49 2.99
N LEU A 19 -13.23 -12.73 3.19
CA LEU A 19 -13.40 -11.78 4.29
C LEU A 19 -13.82 -12.47 5.60
N VAL A 20 -13.07 -13.51 5.98
CA VAL A 20 -13.34 -14.32 7.17
C VAL A 20 -12.07 -14.42 8.00
N ILE A 21 -12.22 -14.26 9.32
CA ILE A 21 -11.12 -14.41 10.28
C ILE A 21 -11.51 -15.49 11.30
N GLY A 22 -10.69 -16.54 11.37
CA GLY A 22 -10.87 -17.63 12.31
C GLY A 22 -10.56 -17.22 13.76
N ARG A 23 -10.95 -18.06 14.73
CA ARG A 23 -10.72 -17.77 16.16
C ARG A 23 -9.24 -17.63 16.51
N GLY A 24 -8.38 -18.55 16.02
CA GLY A 24 -6.94 -18.50 16.29
C GLY A 24 -6.29 -17.24 15.71
N ASP A 25 -6.61 -16.92 14.46
CA ASP A 25 -6.15 -15.69 13.80
C ASP A 25 -6.60 -14.43 14.57
N ARG A 26 -7.84 -14.42 15.07
CA ARG A 26 -8.36 -13.32 15.89
C ARG A 26 -7.52 -13.07 17.15
N GLU A 27 -7.09 -14.12 17.83
CA GLU A 27 -6.28 -14.00 19.04
C GLU A 27 -4.89 -13.40 18.73
N ILE A 28 -4.27 -13.82 17.63
CA ILE A 28 -3.00 -13.26 17.13
C ILE A 28 -3.14 -11.78 16.81
N LEU A 29 -4.13 -11.41 15.98
CA LEU A 29 -4.35 -10.03 15.55
C LEU A 29 -4.62 -9.09 16.73
N ARG A 30 -5.41 -9.54 17.71
CA ARG A 30 -5.68 -8.75 18.93
C ARG A 30 -4.44 -8.55 19.78
N ARG A 31 -3.58 -9.57 19.92
CA ARG A 31 -2.30 -9.43 20.63
C ARG A 31 -1.41 -8.37 19.98
N LEU A 32 -1.29 -8.40 18.65
CA LEU A 32 -0.49 -7.41 17.91
C LEU A 32 -1.11 -6.00 17.99
N ALA A 33 -2.42 -5.88 17.82
CA ALA A 33 -3.12 -4.59 17.94
C ALA A 33 -3.00 -3.98 19.35
N GLY A 34 -3.07 -4.82 20.40
CA GLY A 34 -2.81 -4.38 21.77
C GLY A 34 -1.41 -3.82 21.95
N ARG A 35 -0.41 -4.45 21.32
CA ARG A 35 0.97 -3.94 21.34
C ARG A 35 1.09 -2.57 20.65
N ILE A 36 0.41 -2.37 19.52
CA ILE A 36 0.37 -1.05 18.87
C ILE A 36 -0.29 -0.01 19.76
N ALA A 37 -1.39 -0.36 20.43
CA ALA A 37 -2.07 0.56 21.35
C ALA A 37 -1.14 1.01 22.50
N GLU A 38 -0.33 0.10 23.06
CA GLU A 38 0.70 0.43 24.05
C GLU A 38 1.78 1.36 23.48
N LEU A 39 2.28 1.07 22.27
CA LEU A 39 3.32 1.86 21.61
C LEU A 39 2.82 3.28 21.27
N ALA A 40 1.60 3.39 20.77
CA ALA A 40 0.94 4.64 20.41
C ALA A 40 0.64 5.53 21.63
N ALA A 41 0.50 4.96 22.82
CA ALA A 41 0.23 5.67 24.07
C ALA A 41 1.49 6.21 24.77
N ARG A 42 2.69 5.99 24.20
CA ARG A 42 3.94 6.47 24.81
C ARG A 42 4.06 8.00 24.65
N PRO A 43 4.60 8.72 25.66
CA PRO A 43 4.79 10.17 25.56
C PRO A 43 5.63 10.63 24.35
N ILE A 44 6.58 9.80 23.92
CA ILE A 44 7.41 10.10 22.74
C ILE A 44 6.60 10.24 21.44
N GLU A 45 5.44 9.59 21.33
CA GLU A 45 4.60 9.71 20.13
C GLU A 45 3.95 11.10 20.04
N ASP A 46 3.65 11.74 21.18
CA ASP A 46 3.20 13.13 21.24
C ASP A 46 4.34 14.10 20.90
N GLU A 47 5.56 13.84 21.39
CA GLU A 47 6.76 14.62 21.06
C GLU A 47 7.08 14.55 19.55
N LYS A 48 7.02 13.36 18.96
CA LYS A 48 7.21 13.17 17.51
C LYS A 48 6.12 13.90 16.73
N ARG A 49 4.87 13.84 17.17
CA ARG A 49 3.74 14.51 16.52
C ARG A 49 3.91 16.04 16.52
N ASP A 50 4.27 16.63 17.66
CA ASP A 50 4.60 18.06 17.74
C ASP A 50 5.75 18.41 16.79
N LEU A 51 6.80 17.59 16.78
CA LEU A 51 7.95 17.80 15.90
C LEU A 51 7.55 17.81 14.42
N TRP A 52 6.68 16.90 14.00
CA TRP A 52 6.11 16.88 12.64
C TRP A 52 5.24 18.11 12.35
N TYR A 53 4.40 18.55 13.29
CA TYR A 53 3.59 19.76 13.11
C TYR A 53 4.45 21.01 12.92
N ARG A 54 5.48 21.19 13.76
CA ARG A 54 6.40 22.31 13.65
C ARG A 54 7.22 22.28 12.37
N HIS A 55 7.67 21.09 11.95
CA HIS A 55 8.35 20.92 10.66
C HIS A 55 7.45 21.35 9.49
N ASN A 56 6.20 20.89 9.47
CA ASN A 56 5.23 21.26 8.44
C ASN A 56 4.81 22.74 8.50
N ALA A 57 4.94 23.39 9.67
CA ALA A 57 4.78 24.82 9.86
C ALA A 57 6.03 25.64 9.47
N LEU A 58 7.08 25.00 8.96
CA LEU A 58 8.37 25.61 8.57
C LEU A 58 9.13 26.25 9.75
N GLU A 59 8.89 25.77 10.97
CA GLU A 59 9.63 26.20 12.15
C GLU A 59 11.00 25.53 12.23
N VAL A 60 11.95 26.18 12.90
CA VAL A 60 13.29 25.63 13.10
C VAL A 60 13.22 24.51 14.14
N THR A 61 13.45 23.28 13.69
CA THR A 61 13.53 22.08 14.52
C THR A 61 14.81 21.28 14.22
N ARG A 62 15.09 20.20 14.97
CA ARG A 62 16.08 19.22 14.51
C ARG A 62 15.57 18.54 13.24
N PRO A 63 16.46 17.99 12.37
CA PRO A 63 16.01 17.16 11.26
C PRO A 63 15.11 16.02 11.73
N LEU A 64 14.04 15.77 10.98
CA LEU A 64 13.21 14.57 11.14
C LEU A 64 13.73 13.47 10.24
N ILE A 65 13.70 12.25 10.75
CA ILE A 65 14.09 11.04 10.04
C ILE A 65 12.84 10.20 9.83
N PHE A 66 12.57 9.80 8.60
CA PHE A 66 11.52 8.85 8.26
C PHE A 66 12.14 7.72 7.46
N CYS A 67 11.90 6.48 7.88
CA CYS A 67 12.43 5.30 7.25
C CYS A 67 11.29 4.40 6.76
N ASP A 68 11.17 4.22 5.45
CA ASP A 68 10.32 3.17 4.86
C ASP A 68 11.21 2.17 4.09
N PRO A 69 11.39 0.94 4.60
CA PRO A 69 12.15 -0.12 3.95
C PRO A 69 11.66 -0.54 2.56
N GLU A 70 10.45 -0.17 2.14
CA GLU A 70 9.84 -0.58 0.87
C GLU A 70 9.97 -2.10 0.63
N ASN A 71 10.72 -2.52 -0.39
CA ASN A 71 10.91 -3.95 -0.69
C ASN A 71 11.67 -4.71 0.43
N GLY A 72 12.45 -4.00 1.25
CA GLY A 72 13.16 -4.54 2.42
C GLY A 72 12.24 -5.08 3.51
N TRP A 73 10.93 -4.76 3.48
CA TRP A 73 9.95 -5.39 4.39
C TRP A 73 9.92 -6.92 4.27
N ASN A 74 10.27 -7.47 3.11
CA ASN A 74 10.36 -8.92 2.90
C ASN A 74 11.50 -9.59 3.69
N GLU A 75 12.53 -8.84 4.06
CA GLU A 75 13.68 -9.31 4.85
C GLU A 75 13.47 -9.09 6.35
N ILE A 76 12.76 -8.02 6.72
CA ILE A 76 12.47 -7.68 8.11
C ILE A 76 11.34 -8.57 8.65
N ILE A 77 10.22 -8.63 7.92
CA ILE A 77 9.04 -9.41 8.30
C ILE A 77 8.86 -10.55 7.31
N THR A 78 9.42 -11.70 7.67
CA THR A 78 9.42 -12.87 6.81
C THR A 78 8.12 -13.66 6.94
N ASN A 79 7.78 -14.46 5.92
CA ASN A 79 6.59 -15.32 5.95
C ASN A 79 6.59 -16.33 7.11
N ALA A 80 7.76 -16.65 7.66
CA ALA A 80 7.90 -17.56 8.81
C ALA A 80 7.44 -16.92 10.13
N GLN A 81 7.38 -15.58 10.20
CA GLN A 81 6.87 -14.83 11.35
C GLN A 81 5.34 -14.67 11.32
N ILE A 82 4.69 -14.95 10.19
CA ILE A 82 3.24 -14.79 10.02
C ILE A 82 2.53 -16.05 10.52
N GLU A 83 1.88 -15.93 11.68
CA GLU A 83 1.21 -17.01 12.41
C GLU A 83 -0.22 -17.29 11.90
N CYS A 84 -0.90 -16.27 11.36
CA CYS A 84 -2.26 -16.37 10.86
C CYS A 84 -2.36 -17.30 9.64
N ARG A 85 -3.52 -17.94 9.51
CA ARG A 85 -3.79 -18.89 8.42
C ARG A 85 -4.71 -18.32 7.34
N GLY A 86 -5.73 -17.56 7.74
CA GLY A 86 -6.66 -16.92 6.80
C GLY A 86 -5.99 -15.85 5.96
N GLU A 87 -6.37 -15.73 4.69
CA GLU A 87 -5.73 -14.80 3.74
C GLU A 87 -5.82 -13.35 4.21
N LEU A 88 -7.03 -12.87 4.56
CA LEU A 88 -7.24 -11.54 5.14
C LEU A 88 -6.46 -11.36 6.44
N ALA A 89 -6.47 -12.37 7.32
CA ALA A 89 -5.80 -12.30 8.61
C ALA A 89 -4.28 -12.15 8.45
N ARG A 90 -3.66 -12.87 7.51
CA ARG A 90 -2.22 -12.76 7.21
C ARG A 90 -1.85 -11.36 6.70
N GLU A 91 -2.72 -10.73 5.92
CA GLU A 91 -2.49 -9.35 5.48
C GLU A 91 -2.55 -8.36 6.63
N TRP A 92 -3.55 -8.48 7.50
CA TRP A 92 -3.64 -7.64 8.70
C TRP A 92 -2.47 -7.87 9.64
N GLU A 93 -2.07 -9.13 9.82
CA GLU A 93 -0.91 -9.48 10.65
C GLU A 93 0.36 -8.81 10.12
N MET A 94 0.58 -8.84 8.80
CA MET A 94 1.71 -8.16 8.16
C MET A 94 1.68 -6.65 8.42
N VAL A 95 0.52 -6.00 8.28
CA VAL A 95 0.37 -4.56 8.59
C VAL A 95 0.72 -4.28 10.05
N LEU A 96 0.18 -5.07 10.99
CA LEU A 96 0.41 -4.88 12.42
C LEU A 96 1.89 -5.13 12.80
N HIS A 97 2.55 -6.12 12.22
CA HIS A 97 3.98 -6.36 12.43
C HIS A 97 4.84 -5.18 11.94
N LYS A 98 4.50 -4.56 10.81
CA LYS A 98 5.19 -3.34 10.32
C LYS A 98 5.07 -2.18 11.31
N GLU A 99 3.86 -1.93 11.79
CA GLU A 99 3.59 -0.90 12.80
C GLU A 99 4.41 -1.13 14.09
N ILE A 100 4.45 -2.37 14.57
CA ILE A 100 5.25 -2.74 15.74
C ILE A 100 6.75 -2.53 15.46
N PHE A 101 7.25 -2.96 14.30
CA PHE A 101 8.66 -2.79 13.95
C PHE A 101 9.06 -1.31 13.90
N TRP A 102 8.22 -0.44 13.33
CA TRP A 102 8.42 1.01 13.39
C TRP A 102 8.48 1.52 14.83
N GLY A 103 7.57 1.07 15.69
CA GLY A 103 7.49 1.53 17.08
C GLY A 103 8.62 1.04 17.99
N GLU A 104 9.24 -0.09 17.67
CA GLU A 104 10.21 -0.77 18.54
C GLU A 104 11.65 -0.73 18.04
N SER A 105 11.85 -0.81 16.73
CA SER A 105 13.16 -1.15 16.15
C SER A 105 13.67 -0.15 15.13
N MET A 106 12.79 0.56 14.40
CA MET A 106 13.22 1.47 13.32
C MET A 106 14.07 2.64 13.83
N GLY A 107 13.71 3.19 15.00
CA GLY A 107 14.42 4.33 15.59
C GLY A 107 14.26 5.64 14.82
N ASP A 108 13.20 5.77 14.02
CA ASP A 108 12.88 6.97 13.25
C ASP A 108 11.82 7.84 13.97
N ASP A 109 11.48 8.98 13.35
CA ASP A 109 10.49 9.94 13.85
C ASP A 109 9.07 9.61 13.39
N ARG A 110 8.83 8.44 12.79
CA ARG A 110 7.47 8.02 12.46
C ARG A 110 6.66 7.89 13.74
N VAL A 111 5.48 8.51 13.74
CA VAL A 111 4.52 8.46 14.84
C VAL A 111 3.75 7.15 14.76
N ILE A 112 3.69 6.41 15.87
CA ILE A 112 2.79 5.26 16.00
C ILE A 112 1.43 5.76 16.44
N GLU A 113 0.40 5.47 15.65
CA GLU A 113 -0.95 5.93 15.92
C GLU A 113 -1.89 4.78 16.32
N PRO A 114 -2.89 5.02 17.18
CA PRO A 114 -3.81 3.99 17.64
C PRO A 114 -4.93 3.72 16.61
N TYR A 115 -4.59 3.63 15.32
CA TYR A 115 -5.53 3.50 14.21
C TYR A 115 -5.36 2.18 13.47
N PHE A 116 -6.47 1.65 12.97
CA PHE A 116 -6.47 0.56 11.99
C PHE A 116 -7.36 0.95 10.82
N ASP A 117 -6.74 1.23 9.68
CA ASP A 117 -7.42 1.80 8.52
C ASP A 117 -7.91 0.70 7.56
N ILE A 118 -9.18 0.78 7.17
CA ILE A 118 -9.82 -0.07 6.16
C ILE A 118 -10.10 0.77 4.91
N THR A 119 -9.76 0.23 3.73
CA THR A 119 -9.95 0.85 2.42
C THR A 119 -11.18 0.30 1.70
N TYR A 120 -11.57 0.88 0.56
CA TYR A 120 -12.55 0.26 -0.32
C TYR A 120 -12.09 -1.13 -0.80
N VAL A 121 -13.05 -2.04 -0.92
CA VAL A 121 -12.95 -3.21 -1.79
C VAL A 121 -13.40 -2.75 -3.17
N TYR A 122 -12.48 -2.72 -4.13
CA TYR A 122 -12.76 -2.25 -5.49
C TYR A 122 -11.98 -3.06 -6.52
N VAL A 123 -12.44 -2.99 -7.76
CA VAL A 123 -11.72 -3.47 -8.94
C VAL A 123 -11.55 -2.28 -9.88
N GLU A 124 -10.36 -2.15 -10.45
CA GLU A 124 -10.04 -1.19 -11.50
C GLU A 124 -9.75 -1.93 -12.81
N SER A 125 -10.36 -1.50 -13.91
CA SER A 125 -10.05 -2.05 -15.24
C SER A 125 -8.76 -1.44 -15.82
N ASP A 126 -8.23 -2.04 -16.88
CA ASP A 126 -7.05 -1.49 -17.57
C ASP A 126 -7.39 -0.29 -18.49
N TRP A 127 -6.35 0.19 -19.18
CA TRP A 127 -6.43 1.25 -20.19
C TRP A 127 -6.74 0.73 -21.61
N GLY A 128 -7.11 -0.54 -21.78
CA GLY A 128 -7.30 -1.20 -23.08
C GLY A 128 -6.01 -1.73 -23.71
N MET A 129 -4.89 -1.57 -23.01
CA MET A 129 -3.56 -2.05 -23.39
C MET A 129 -2.78 -2.45 -22.13
N GLN A 130 -1.92 -3.45 -22.27
CA GLN A 130 -1.08 -3.93 -21.18
C GLN A 130 0.32 -4.28 -21.70
N GLU A 131 1.33 -3.86 -20.95
CA GLU A 131 2.71 -4.25 -21.19
C GLU A 131 2.96 -5.72 -20.89
N THR A 132 3.90 -6.31 -21.63
CA THR A 132 4.38 -7.66 -21.33
C THR A 132 5.70 -7.57 -20.59
N LYS A 133 5.68 -7.82 -19.28
CA LYS A 133 6.89 -7.89 -18.46
C LYS A 133 7.75 -9.09 -18.85
N VAL A 134 9.06 -8.88 -18.96
CA VAL A 134 10.07 -9.87 -19.29
C VAL A 134 11.13 -9.89 -18.19
N GLY A 135 11.23 -11.02 -17.49
CA GLY A 135 12.09 -11.19 -16.32
C GLY A 135 11.46 -10.67 -15.01
N GLY A 136 12.30 -10.47 -14.00
CA GLY A 136 11.91 -10.00 -12.67
C GLY A 136 11.52 -11.11 -11.69
N GLU A 137 11.87 -12.35 -12.01
CA GLU A 137 11.71 -13.49 -11.12
C GLU A 137 12.49 -13.28 -9.81
N ASN A 138 11.91 -13.72 -8.70
CA ASN A 138 12.52 -13.64 -7.36
C ASN A 138 12.96 -12.22 -6.94
N GLY A 139 12.28 -11.17 -7.43
CA GLY A 139 12.63 -9.78 -7.11
C GLY A 139 13.80 -9.22 -7.94
N GLY A 140 14.19 -9.91 -9.02
CA GLY A 140 15.21 -9.44 -9.94
C GLY A 140 14.78 -8.24 -10.78
N SER A 141 15.74 -7.68 -11.53
CA SER A 141 15.47 -6.67 -12.55
C SER A 141 14.63 -7.24 -13.68
N TYR A 142 13.82 -6.39 -14.32
CA TYR A 142 13.03 -6.75 -15.49
C TYR A 142 13.07 -5.66 -16.56
N THR A 143 12.65 -6.04 -17.76
CA THR A 143 12.27 -5.12 -18.83
C THR A 143 10.82 -5.41 -19.24
N TRP A 144 10.25 -4.65 -20.17
CA TRP A 144 8.91 -4.89 -20.68
C TRP A 144 8.82 -4.57 -22.17
N ASP A 145 7.91 -5.25 -22.87
CA ASP A 145 7.47 -4.87 -24.20
C ASP A 145 6.25 -3.94 -24.10
N SER A 146 6.40 -2.71 -24.61
CA SER A 146 5.39 -1.66 -24.54
C SER A 146 4.35 -1.79 -25.68
N PRO A 147 3.04 -1.81 -25.41
CA PRO A 147 2.02 -2.11 -26.43
C PRO A 147 1.74 -0.97 -27.44
N LEU A 148 1.96 0.29 -27.07
CA LEU A 148 1.66 1.47 -27.89
C LEU A 148 2.78 1.74 -28.91
N LYS A 149 2.77 1.00 -30.03
CA LYS A 149 3.79 1.11 -31.07
C LYS A 149 3.60 2.32 -31.98
N SER A 150 2.36 2.75 -32.21
CA SER A 150 2.04 3.89 -33.08
C SER A 150 0.98 4.80 -32.45
N TYR A 151 1.03 6.11 -32.75
CA TYR A 151 -0.02 7.06 -32.35
C TYR A 151 -1.40 6.69 -32.89
N HIS A 152 -1.49 5.96 -34.02
CA HIS A 152 -2.76 5.43 -34.51
C HIS A 152 -3.41 4.43 -33.55
N ASP A 153 -2.62 3.78 -32.69
CA ASP A 153 -3.12 2.83 -31.70
C ASP A 153 -3.73 3.51 -30.47
N LEU A 154 -3.53 4.84 -30.28
CA LEU A 154 -4.17 5.60 -29.19
C LEU A 154 -5.68 5.40 -29.15
N ARG A 155 -6.33 5.21 -30.31
CA ARG A 155 -7.77 4.94 -30.41
C ARG A 155 -8.23 3.64 -29.74
N LYS A 156 -7.31 2.72 -29.42
CA LYS A 156 -7.59 1.48 -28.70
C LYS A 156 -7.59 1.69 -27.19
N LEU A 157 -7.06 2.82 -26.70
CA LEU A 157 -7.08 3.14 -25.29
C LEU A 157 -8.50 3.49 -24.84
N HIS A 158 -8.80 3.19 -23.59
CA HIS A 158 -9.99 3.66 -22.90
C HIS A 158 -9.68 4.00 -21.45
N PHE A 159 -10.52 4.83 -20.83
CA PHE A 159 -10.37 5.12 -19.41
C PHE A 159 -10.65 3.87 -18.57
N PRO A 160 -9.83 3.61 -17.54
CA PRO A 160 -10.15 2.65 -16.48
C PRO A 160 -11.52 2.91 -15.87
N ARG A 161 -12.21 1.84 -15.52
CA ARG A 161 -13.44 1.88 -14.74
C ARG A 161 -13.15 1.31 -13.36
N ILE A 162 -13.41 2.12 -12.34
CA ILE A 162 -13.34 1.69 -10.95
C ILE A 162 -14.75 1.26 -10.53
N SER A 163 -14.88 0.01 -10.09
CA SER A 163 -16.11 -0.55 -9.53
C SER A 163 -15.88 -0.87 -8.06
N VAL A 164 -16.63 -0.19 -7.19
CA VAL A 164 -16.52 -0.37 -5.74
C VAL A 164 -17.58 -1.34 -5.25
N ASP A 165 -17.17 -2.34 -4.47
CA ASP A 165 -18.06 -3.23 -3.74
C ASP A 165 -18.32 -2.65 -2.33
N TYR A 166 -19.36 -1.83 -2.23
CA TYR A 166 -19.74 -1.18 -0.98
C TYR A 166 -20.19 -2.17 0.10
N GLU A 167 -20.80 -3.29 -0.29
CA GLU A 167 -21.27 -4.30 0.66
C GLU A 167 -20.08 -5.03 1.27
N ALA A 168 -19.14 -5.51 0.44
CA ALA A 168 -17.90 -6.11 0.91
C ALA A 168 -17.07 -5.12 1.75
N THR A 169 -16.99 -3.86 1.34
CA THR A 169 -16.32 -2.81 2.12
C THR A 169 -16.94 -2.63 3.50
N HIS A 170 -18.28 -2.57 3.58
CA HIS A 170 -18.98 -2.45 4.86
C HIS A 170 -18.77 -3.68 5.75
N ASN A 171 -18.83 -4.88 5.16
CA ASN A 171 -18.59 -6.13 5.87
C ASN A 171 -17.17 -6.20 6.42
N LEU A 172 -16.17 -5.78 5.64
CA LEU A 172 -14.78 -5.69 6.07
C LEU A 172 -14.58 -4.70 7.22
N LEU A 173 -15.16 -3.51 7.12
CA LEU A 173 -15.11 -2.50 8.17
C LEU A 173 -15.77 -2.98 9.47
N SER A 174 -16.93 -3.62 9.35
CA SER A 174 -17.67 -4.20 10.49
C SER A 174 -16.88 -5.31 11.16
N LEU A 175 -16.26 -6.19 10.37
CA LEU A 175 -15.39 -7.26 10.84
C LEU A 175 -14.18 -6.70 11.60
N ALA A 176 -13.51 -5.68 11.06
CA ALA A 176 -12.38 -5.02 11.69
C ALA A 176 -12.77 -4.39 13.04
N LYS A 177 -13.90 -3.65 13.08
CA LYS A 177 -14.43 -3.08 14.32
C LYS A 177 -14.75 -4.14 15.37
N LYS A 178 -15.36 -5.26 14.97
CA LYS A 178 -15.67 -6.37 15.87
C LYS A 178 -14.43 -7.03 16.48
N ILE A 179 -13.33 -7.06 15.73
CA ILE A 179 -12.11 -7.78 16.13
C ILE A 179 -11.14 -6.88 16.90
N LEU A 180 -10.97 -5.63 16.47
CA LEU A 180 -9.91 -4.72 16.94
C LEU A 180 -10.43 -3.41 17.56
N GLY A 181 -11.73 -3.11 17.46
CA GLY A 181 -12.28 -1.78 17.77
C GLY A 181 -12.22 -1.36 19.24
N ASP A 182 -11.94 -2.29 20.15
CA ASP A 182 -11.66 -2.02 21.57
C ASP A 182 -10.18 -1.77 21.87
N LEU A 183 -9.28 -1.99 20.89
CA LEU A 183 -7.84 -1.83 21.02
C LEU A 183 -7.32 -0.67 20.17
N LEU A 184 -7.83 -0.55 18.93
CA LEU A 184 -7.45 0.48 17.97
C LEU A 184 -8.72 1.14 17.41
N ALA A 185 -8.64 2.45 17.13
CA ALA A 185 -9.70 3.15 16.43
C ALA A 185 -9.72 2.73 14.96
N VAL A 186 -10.68 1.87 14.62
CA VAL A 186 -10.87 1.39 13.24
C VAL A 186 -11.54 2.48 12.40
N ARG A 187 -10.85 2.94 11.36
CA ARG A 187 -11.33 4.01 10.47
C ARG A 187 -11.54 3.48 9.07
N PHE A 188 -12.51 4.08 8.39
CA PHE A 188 -12.58 4.00 6.96
C PHE A 188 -11.72 5.11 6.38
N LYS A 189 -10.62 4.75 5.71
CA LYS A 189 -9.67 5.72 5.14
C LYS A 189 -9.19 5.19 3.80
N GLU A 190 -9.45 5.97 2.76
CA GLU A 190 -9.05 5.57 1.43
C GLU A 190 -7.53 5.66 1.24
N ARG A 191 -6.96 4.66 0.57
CA ARG A 191 -5.56 4.70 0.16
C ARG A 191 -5.47 5.49 -1.13
N TRP A 192 -5.33 6.81 -1.02
CA TRP A 192 -4.93 7.61 -2.17
C TRP A 192 -3.48 7.27 -2.49
N TRP A 193 -3.26 6.45 -3.52
CA TRP A 193 -1.94 6.38 -4.13
C TRP A 193 -1.65 7.76 -4.72
N TRP A 194 -0.77 8.49 -4.04
CA TRP A 194 -0.42 9.90 -4.26
C TRP A 194 0.30 10.20 -5.57
N SER A 195 0.52 9.22 -6.44
CA SER A 195 1.07 9.49 -7.76
C SER A 195 0.00 10.10 -8.66
N LEU A 196 0.03 11.41 -8.82
CA LEU A 196 -0.51 12.10 -10.01
C LEU A 196 0.35 11.84 -11.27
N GLY A 197 1.43 11.05 -11.13
CA GLY A 197 2.34 10.73 -12.22
C GLY A 197 1.72 9.71 -13.18
N MET A 198 0.93 10.21 -14.14
CA MET A 198 0.53 9.42 -15.32
C MET A 198 1.74 8.97 -16.16
N THR A 199 2.91 9.53 -15.89
CA THR A 199 4.18 9.19 -16.55
C THR A 199 4.50 7.71 -16.46
N TRP A 200 4.24 7.04 -15.32
CA TRP A 200 4.52 5.60 -15.22
C TRP A 200 3.62 4.78 -16.15
N THR A 201 2.32 5.09 -16.16
CA THR A 201 1.36 4.47 -17.10
C THR A 201 1.78 4.70 -18.54
N LEU A 202 2.14 5.94 -18.90
CA LEU A 202 2.63 6.27 -20.24
C LEU A 202 3.90 5.49 -20.57
N VAL A 203 4.86 5.41 -19.65
CA VAL A 203 6.12 4.66 -19.79
C VAL A 203 5.88 3.17 -20.00
N ASN A 204 4.94 2.57 -19.27
CA ASN A 204 4.57 1.17 -19.47
C ASN A 204 3.95 0.95 -20.86
N LEU A 205 3.04 1.84 -21.27
CA LEU A 205 2.31 1.71 -22.53
C LEU A 205 3.17 2.03 -23.77
N ARG A 206 3.95 3.12 -23.74
CA ARG A 206 4.73 3.62 -24.88
C ARG A 206 6.20 3.16 -24.85
N GLY A 207 6.76 2.99 -23.66
CA GLY A 207 8.17 2.69 -23.44
C GLY A 207 8.96 3.96 -23.10
N LEU A 208 9.81 3.88 -22.06
CA LEU A 208 10.58 5.04 -21.55
C LEU A 208 11.42 5.70 -22.64
N GLN A 209 12.18 4.90 -23.39
CA GLN A 209 13.03 5.41 -24.47
C GLN A 209 12.22 6.09 -25.57
N GLN A 210 11.06 5.54 -25.94
CA GLN A 210 10.22 6.12 -26.98
C GLN A 210 9.69 7.48 -26.55
N ILE A 211 9.19 7.61 -25.32
CA ILE A 211 8.72 8.88 -24.78
C ILE A 211 9.83 9.94 -24.81
N MET A 212 11.07 9.57 -24.47
CA MET A 212 12.20 10.51 -24.51
C MET A 212 12.46 11.05 -25.93
N PHE A 213 12.24 10.25 -26.98
CA PHE A 213 12.30 10.72 -28.37
C PHE A 213 11.05 11.49 -28.78
N ASP A 214 9.87 10.98 -28.42
CA ASP A 214 8.57 11.58 -28.75
C ASP A 214 8.44 13.03 -28.23
N ILE A 215 9.03 13.35 -27.08
CA ILE A 215 9.07 14.73 -26.55
C ILE A 215 9.71 15.71 -27.55
N TYR A 216 10.67 15.25 -28.36
CA TYR A 216 11.33 16.07 -29.38
C TYR A 216 10.70 15.90 -30.76
N ASP A 217 10.49 14.66 -31.20
CA ASP A 217 10.04 14.34 -32.56
C ASP A 217 8.52 14.56 -32.76
N TYR A 218 7.71 14.34 -31.71
CA TYR A 218 6.25 14.35 -31.76
C TYR A 218 5.59 15.07 -30.56
N PRO A 219 6.00 16.29 -30.19
CA PRO A 219 5.53 16.97 -28.98
C PRO A 219 4.03 17.29 -28.96
N GLY A 220 3.35 17.32 -30.12
CA GLY A 220 1.91 17.56 -30.21
C GLY A 220 1.05 16.32 -30.09
N GLU A 221 1.64 15.13 -30.21
CA GLU A 221 0.94 13.84 -30.14
C GLU A 221 1.05 13.19 -28.74
N LEU A 222 1.92 13.72 -27.89
CA LEU A 222 2.19 13.26 -26.51
C LEU A 222 1.33 14.01 -25.50
#